data_AF-A0A562P866-F1
#
_entry.id   AF-A0A562P866-F1
#
_cell.length_a   1.000
_cell.length_b   1.000
_cell.length_c   1.000
_cell.angle_alpha   90.00
_cell.angle_beta   90.00
_cell.angle_gamma   90.00
#
_symmetry.space_group_name_H-M   'P 1'
#
loop_
_entity.id
_entity.type
_entity.pdbx_description
1 polymer ?
#
loop_
_entity_poly.entity_id
_entity_poly.type
_entity_poly.pdbx_seq_one_letter_code
_entity_poly.pdbx_strand_id
1 'polypeptide(L)'
;MTLFTLGTPIQARGDLVTLNDTRGRLSAYFIWDEGDGSFLKFKPLRAEAQEFITELQVQAADCLDADVGIPIFSEKARDVFARDIPDELDFYAITVAVRSASCRFYLAKTNVYRNLVDEERSTFRAMRDGGKLLQVAAYRSDIAPDFAIARDATYRERLVATRKMIDIIGANGLAIAYEEIRRT
;
A
#
# COMPACT_ATOMS: atom_id res chain seq x y z
N MET A 1 8.58 18.65 3.69
CA MET A 1 8.48 17.21 4.00
C MET A 1 9.20 16.37 2.94
N THR A 2 9.76 15.23 3.34
CA THR A 2 10.25 14.16 2.45
C THR A 2 9.26 12.99 2.52
N LEU A 3 8.86 12.47 1.37
CA LEU A 3 7.89 11.40 1.24
C LEU A 3 8.51 10.18 0.57
N PHE A 4 7.98 9.01 0.87
CA PHE A 4 8.47 7.73 0.38
C PHE A 4 7.32 6.90 -0.18
N THR A 5 7.60 6.11 -1.22
CA THR A 5 6.80 4.93 -1.54
C THR A 5 7.37 3.73 -0.80
N LEU A 6 6.50 2.83 -0.35
CA LEU A 6 6.91 1.54 0.19
C LEU A 6 6.71 0.47 -0.90
N GLY A 7 7.50 -0.58 -0.84
CA GLY A 7 7.34 -1.70 -1.74
C GLY A 7 8.05 -2.95 -1.27
N THR A 8 7.97 -3.98 -2.11
CA THR A 8 8.59 -5.26 -1.85
C THR A 8 10.11 -5.21 -2.08
N PRO A 9 10.92 -5.87 -1.22
CA PRO A 9 12.34 -6.07 -1.52
C PRO A 9 12.58 -7.13 -2.60
N ILE A 10 11.54 -7.86 -3.04
CA ILE A 10 11.62 -8.98 -3.96
C ILE A 10 11.95 -8.48 -5.38
N GLN A 11 13.04 -9.00 -5.95
CA GLN A 11 13.42 -8.74 -7.34
C GLN A 11 12.81 -9.81 -8.26
N ALA A 12 11.58 -9.59 -8.74
CA ALA A 12 10.83 -10.57 -9.54
C ALA A 12 10.46 -10.08 -10.95
N ARG A 13 11.29 -9.25 -11.59
CA ARG A 13 11.06 -8.76 -12.98
C ARG A 13 9.72 -8.04 -13.21
N GLY A 14 9.16 -7.45 -12.17
CA GLY A 14 7.86 -6.78 -12.21
C GLY A 14 6.67 -7.68 -11.87
N ASP A 15 6.90 -8.95 -11.54
CA ASP A 15 5.86 -9.82 -11.01
C ASP A 15 5.33 -9.29 -9.67
N LEU A 16 4.01 -9.41 -9.49
CA LEU A 16 3.27 -8.93 -8.34
C LEU A 16 2.46 -10.05 -7.68
N VAL A 17 1.90 -9.73 -6.53
CA VAL A 17 0.84 -10.52 -5.91
C VAL A 17 -0.51 -10.05 -6.45
N THR A 18 -1.23 -10.92 -7.15
CA THR A 18 -2.55 -10.62 -7.71
C THR A 18 -3.63 -10.78 -6.63
N LEU A 19 -4.32 -9.70 -6.30
CA LEU A 19 -5.47 -9.74 -5.39
C LEU A 19 -6.74 -10.15 -6.13
N ASN A 20 -7.52 -11.06 -5.55
CA ASN A 20 -8.80 -11.45 -6.14
C ASN A 20 -9.89 -10.39 -5.90
N ASP A 21 -9.77 -9.25 -6.60
CA ASP A 21 -10.70 -8.12 -6.57
C ASP A 21 -11.69 -8.12 -7.76
N THR A 22 -12.27 -9.27 -8.05
CA THR A 22 -13.18 -9.50 -9.20
C THR A 22 -14.40 -8.56 -9.29
N ARG A 23 -14.71 -7.77 -8.25
CA ARG A 23 -15.81 -6.80 -8.23
C ARG A 23 -15.41 -5.41 -7.73
N GLY A 24 -14.12 -5.11 -7.64
CA GLY A 24 -13.64 -3.81 -7.15
C GLY A 24 -13.95 -3.55 -5.66
N ARG A 25 -14.32 -4.57 -4.88
CA ARG A 25 -14.71 -4.40 -3.47
C ARG A 25 -13.49 -4.17 -2.57
N LEU A 26 -12.35 -4.75 -2.91
CA LEU A 26 -11.11 -4.52 -2.18
C LEU A 26 -10.63 -3.10 -2.45
N SER A 27 -10.52 -2.70 -3.70
CA SER A 27 -10.15 -1.32 -4.05
C SER A 27 -11.14 -0.30 -3.47
N ALA A 28 -12.46 -0.53 -3.58
CA ALA A 28 -13.47 0.33 -2.93
C ALA A 28 -13.20 0.52 -1.44
N TYR A 29 -13.02 -0.56 -0.68
CA TYR A 29 -12.89 -0.49 0.78
C TYR A 29 -11.51 -0.02 1.26
N PHE A 30 -10.42 -0.56 0.68
CA PHE A 30 -9.05 -0.34 1.16
C PHE A 30 -8.37 0.90 0.56
N ILE A 31 -8.83 1.35 -0.62
CA ILE A 31 -8.28 2.54 -1.30
C ILE A 31 -9.29 3.68 -1.18
N TRP A 32 -10.51 3.48 -1.69
CA TRP A 32 -11.50 4.55 -1.81
C TRP A 32 -12.29 4.84 -0.54
N ASP A 33 -12.09 4.08 0.54
CA ASP A 33 -12.83 4.18 1.80
C ASP A 33 -14.35 4.07 1.61
N GLU A 34 -14.77 3.22 0.68
CA GLU A 34 -16.16 2.99 0.32
C GLU A 34 -16.70 1.68 0.92
N GLY A 35 -17.91 1.75 1.48
CA GLY A 35 -18.59 0.61 2.10
C GLY A 35 -18.18 0.34 3.54
N ASP A 36 -18.75 -0.72 4.13
CA ASP A 36 -18.63 -1.04 5.56
C ASP A 36 -17.73 -2.24 5.86
N GLY A 37 -17.08 -2.80 4.83
CA GLY A 37 -16.23 -3.99 4.96
C GLY A 37 -17.00 -5.28 5.28
N SER A 38 -18.34 -5.29 5.24
CA SER A 38 -19.16 -6.47 5.59
C SER A 38 -18.79 -7.73 4.79
N PHE A 39 -18.33 -7.57 3.54
CA PHE A 39 -17.88 -8.67 2.69
C PHE A 39 -16.70 -9.47 3.28
N LEU A 40 -15.89 -8.84 4.14
CA LEU A 40 -14.74 -9.46 4.81
C LEU A 40 -15.17 -10.56 5.80
N LYS A 41 -16.42 -10.51 6.28
CA LYS A 41 -16.99 -11.52 7.20
C LYS A 41 -17.32 -12.83 6.50
N PHE A 42 -17.58 -12.79 5.19
CA PHE A 42 -18.17 -13.91 4.45
C PHE A 42 -17.20 -14.56 3.45
N LYS A 43 -16.09 -13.88 3.11
CA LYS A 43 -15.13 -14.38 2.13
C LYS A 43 -13.70 -14.23 2.67
N PRO A 44 -12.96 -15.35 2.84
CA PRO A 44 -11.53 -15.29 3.12
C PRO A 44 -10.80 -14.52 2.03
N LEU A 45 -9.93 -13.60 2.43
CA LEU A 45 -9.08 -12.88 1.51
C LEU A 45 -8.02 -13.83 0.95
N ARG A 46 -7.81 -13.77 -0.37
CA ARG A 46 -6.81 -14.56 -1.08
C ARG A 46 -6.11 -13.73 -2.13
N ALA A 47 -4.82 -13.98 -2.27
CA ALA A 47 -3.99 -13.46 -3.34
C ALA A 47 -3.14 -14.59 -3.93
N GLU A 48 -2.62 -14.38 -5.12
CA GLU A 48 -1.77 -15.34 -5.83
C GLU A 48 -0.50 -14.64 -6.31
N ALA A 49 0.65 -15.17 -5.91
CA ALA A 49 1.93 -14.68 -6.37
C ALA A 49 2.18 -15.14 -7.82
N GLN A 50 2.66 -14.22 -8.66
CA GLN A 50 3.00 -14.51 -10.06
C GLN A 50 4.25 -15.39 -10.19
N GLU A 51 4.51 -15.86 -11.42
CA GLU A 51 5.39 -17.00 -11.73
C GLU A 51 6.81 -16.91 -11.12
N PHE A 52 7.41 -15.72 -11.14
CA PHE A 52 8.80 -15.48 -10.72
C PHE A 52 8.94 -15.14 -9.24
N ILE A 53 7.84 -15.08 -8.48
CA ILE A 53 7.87 -14.94 -7.02
C ILE A 53 7.95 -16.33 -6.39
N THR A 54 8.97 -16.54 -5.56
CA THR A 54 9.20 -17.81 -4.86
C THR A 54 8.75 -17.76 -3.40
N GLU A 55 8.48 -18.93 -2.82
CA GLU A 55 8.10 -19.05 -1.39
C GLU A 55 9.17 -18.47 -0.47
N LEU A 56 10.45 -18.75 -0.73
CA LEU A 56 11.56 -18.23 0.07
C LEU A 56 11.62 -16.70 0.06
N GLN A 57 11.39 -16.08 -1.11
CA GLN A 57 11.35 -14.62 -1.23
C GLN A 57 10.17 -14.02 -0.46
N VAL A 58 8.98 -14.64 -0.57
CA VAL A 58 7.79 -14.21 0.17
C VAL A 58 8.00 -14.33 1.67
N GLN A 59 8.57 -15.44 2.16
CA GLN A 59 8.84 -15.65 3.59
C GLN A 59 9.90 -14.67 4.15
N ALA A 60 10.83 -14.20 3.32
CA ALA A 60 11.87 -13.25 3.72
C ALA A 60 11.42 -11.78 3.63
N ALA A 61 10.28 -11.49 2.98
CA ALA A 61 9.80 -10.14 2.76
C ALA A 61 8.79 -9.72 3.84
N ASP A 62 8.90 -8.47 4.30
CA ASP A 62 7.95 -7.87 5.24
C ASP A 62 6.89 -7.01 4.52
N CYS A 63 7.04 -6.77 3.22
CA CYS A 63 6.08 -6.11 2.34
C CYS A 63 6.03 -6.80 0.97
N LEU A 64 4.82 -6.98 0.41
CA LEU A 64 4.58 -7.49 -0.94
C LEU A 64 3.87 -6.44 -1.78
N ASP A 65 4.31 -6.30 -3.03
CA ASP A 65 3.63 -5.45 -4.00
C ASP A 65 2.47 -6.23 -4.62
N ALA A 66 1.33 -5.57 -4.73
CA ALA A 66 0.14 -6.12 -5.32
C ALA A 66 -0.26 -5.37 -6.58
N ASP A 67 -1.00 -6.05 -7.44
CA ASP A 67 -1.59 -5.48 -8.68
C ASP A 67 -2.60 -4.36 -8.40
N VAL A 68 -3.18 -4.37 -7.20
CA VAL A 68 -3.97 -3.28 -6.63
C VAL A 68 -3.12 -2.59 -5.57
N GLY A 69 -3.15 -1.25 -5.51
CA GLY A 69 -2.33 -0.43 -4.61
C GLY A 69 -2.67 -0.52 -3.11
N ILE A 70 -2.97 -1.72 -2.61
CA ILE A 70 -3.24 -2.06 -1.20
C ILE A 70 -1.97 -2.70 -0.64
N PRO A 71 -1.33 -2.11 0.39
CA PRO A 71 -0.14 -2.70 1.00
C PRO A 71 -0.44 -4.06 1.63
N ILE A 72 0.50 -4.99 1.47
CA ILE A 72 0.45 -6.32 2.06
C ILE A 72 1.68 -6.51 2.93
N PHE A 73 1.48 -6.70 4.22
CA PHE A 73 2.57 -6.82 5.20
C PHE A 73 2.63 -8.21 5.83
N SER A 74 3.85 -8.62 6.21
CA SER A 74 4.05 -9.84 6.99
C SER A 74 3.42 -9.72 8.38
N GLU A 75 3.35 -10.83 9.11
CA GLU A 75 2.94 -10.82 10.52
C GLU A 75 3.85 -9.96 11.39
N LYS A 76 5.18 -10.03 11.17
CA LYS A 76 6.17 -9.24 11.90
C LYS A 76 5.94 -7.74 11.68
N ALA A 77 5.78 -7.31 10.44
CA ALA A 77 5.51 -5.90 10.13
C ALA A 77 4.16 -5.44 10.70
N ARG A 78 3.12 -6.28 10.60
CA ARG A 78 1.81 -6.01 11.22
C ARG A 78 1.94 -5.77 12.73
N ASP A 79 2.67 -6.62 13.45
CA ASP A 79 2.83 -6.47 14.90
C ASP A 79 3.59 -5.20 15.28
N VAL A 80 4.60 -4.82 14.50
CA VAL A 80 5.34 -3.57 14.70
C VAL A 80 4.44 -2.36 14.46
N PHE A 81 3.72 -2.32 13.34
CA PHE A 81 2.88 -1.17 13.00
C PHE A 81 1.66 -1.04 13.91
N ALA A 82 1.04 -2.16 14.31
CA ALA A 82 -0.05 -2.14 15.29
C ALA A 82 0.41 -1.63 16.68
N ARG A 83 1.70 -1.73 17.00
CA ARG A 83 2.27 -1.18 18.24
C ARG A 83 2.66 0.29 18.09
N ASP A 84 3.35 0.65 17.00
CA ASP A 84 4.01 1.95 16.87
C ASP A 84 3.12 3.02 16.20
N ILE A 85 2.14 2.60 15.40
CA ILE A 85 1.18 3.47 14.69
C ILE A 85 -0.24 2.86 14.67
N PRO A 86 -0.81 2.49 15.85
CA PRO A 86 -2.07 1.73 15.96
C PRO A 86 -3.25 2.41 15.26
N ASP A 87 -3.29 3.74 15.26
CA ASP A 87 -4.41 4.50 14.70
C ASP A 87 -4.26 4.78 13.20
N GLU A 88 -3.12 4.46 12.59
CA GLU A 88 -2.86 4.77 11.18
C GLU A 88 -3.22 3.63 10.22
N LEU A 89 -3.23 2.37 10.70
CA LEU A 89 -3.46 1.18 9.89
C LEU A 89 -4.36 0.13 10.58
N ASP A 90 -5.37 -0.34 9.85
CA ASP A 90 -6.10 -1.57 10.17
C ASP A 90 -5.58 -2.75 9.34
N PHE A 91 -5.51 -3.93 9.94
CA PHE A 91 -4.93 -5.12 9.31
C PHE A 91 -5.94 -6.25 9.14
N TYR A 92 -5.93 -6.87 7.96
CA TYR A 92 -6.85 -7.95 7.60
C TYR A 92 -6.07 -9.14 7.05
N ALA A 93 -6.20 -10.29 7.72
CA ALA A 93 -5.47 -11.48 7.34
C ALA A 93 -5.84 -11.94 5.92
N ILE A 94 -4.82 -12.30 5.14
CA ILE A 94 -4.91 -12.79 3.77
C ILE A 94 -4.01 -14.00 3.59
N THR A 95 -4.46 -14.95 2.77
CA THR A 95 -3.63 -16.06 2.30
C THR A 95 -3.04 -15.73 0.93
N VAL A 96 -1.72 -15.71 0.83
CA VAL A 96 -0.99 -15.56 -0.44
C VAL A 96 -0.57 -16.95 -0.91
N ALA A 97 -1.15 -17.42 -2.01
CA ALA A 97 -0.74 -18.66 -2.65
C ALA A 97 0.54 -18.43 -3.45
N VAL A 98 1.52 -19.32 -3.28
CA VAL A 98 2.81 -19.29 -3.99
C VAL A 98 3.08 -20.71 -4.49
N ARG A 99 2.79 -20.98 -5.77
CA ARG A 99 2.89 -22.33 -6.36
C ARG A 99 2.10 -23.35 -5.53
N SER A 100 2.77 -24.32 -4.90
CA SER A 100 2.15 -25.35 -4.04
C SER A 100 2.06 -24.95 -2.56
N ALA A 101 2.57 -23.78 -2.19
CA ALA A 101 2.60 -23.29 -0.82
C ALA A 101 1.58 -22.15 -0.61
N SER A 102 1.32 -21.85 0.67
CA SER A 102 0.48 -20.72 1.05
C SER A 102 1.06 -20.03 2.28
N CYS A 103 1.23 -18.71 2.20
CA CYS A 103 1.77 -17.89 3.27
C CYS A 103 0.68 -16.98 3.84
N ARG A 104 0.72 -16.71 5.15
CA ARG A 104 -0.19 -15.77 5.79
C ARG A 104 0.42 -14.37 5.81
N PHE A 105 -0.34 -13.39 5.33
CA PHE A 105 0.00 -11.98 5.29
C PHE A 105 -1.20 -11.14 5.76
N TYR A 106 -1.07 -9.81 5.74
CA TYR A 106 -2.09 -8.88 6.17
C TYR A 106 -2.23 -7.74 5.15
N LEU A 107 -3.45 -7.56 4.60
CA LEU A 107 -3.79 -6.32 3.91
C LEU A 107 -3.88 -5.19 4.92
N ALA A 108 -3.30 -4.04 4.60
CA ALA A 108 -3.42 -2.84 5.42
C ALA A 108 -4.38 -1.82 4.81
N LYS A 109 -5.38 -1.40 5.59
CA LYS A 109 -6.23 -0.25 5.30
C LYS A 109 -5.68 0.96 6.06
N THR A 110 -5.41 2.05 5.34
CA THR A 110 -4.95 3.30 5.95
C THR A 110 -6.13 4.08 6.51
N ASN A 111 -5.95 4.64 7.71
CA ASN A 111 -6.95 5.50 8.37
C ASN A 111 -6.58 6.99 8.31
N VAL A 112 -5.41 7.32 7.79
CA VAL A 112 -4.92 8.68 7.65
C VAL A 112 -5.08 9.15 6.20
N TYR A 113 -5.90 10.17 6.02
CA TYR A 113 -6.08 10.86 4.73
C TYR A 113 -5.63 12.31 4.86
N ARG A 114 -4.90 12.79 3.86
CA ARG A 114 -4.33 14.16 3.82
C ARG A 114 -4.44 14.71 2.39
N ASN A 115 -4.57 16.02 2.24
CA ASN A 115 -4.49 16.67 0.92
C ASN A 115 -3.02 16.76 0.51
N LEU A 116 -2.43 15.67 0.04
CA LEU A 116 -1.01 15.49 -0.24
C LEU A 116 -0.60 15.98 -1.64
N VAL A 117 -1.43 15.70 -2.63
CA VAL A 117 -1.17 16.04 -4.04
C VAL A 117 -1.31 17.54 -4.22
N ASP A 118 -0.31 18.11 -4.90
CA ASP A 118 -0.33 19.49 -5.36
C ASP A 118 -0.89 19.49 -6.79
N GLU A 119 -2.18 19.82 -6.93
CA GLU A 119 -2.84 19.83 -8.25
C GLU A 119 -2.25 20.88 -9.21
N GLU A 120 -1.70 21.99 -8.70
CA GLU A 120 -1.14 23.02 -9.56
C GLU A 120 0.18 22.58 -10.19
N ARG A 121 0.95 21.77 -9.45
CA ARG A 121 2.24 21.23 -9.90
C ARG A 121 2.15 19.83 -10.50
N SER A 122 1.00 19.17 -10.41
CA SER A 122 0.78 17.83 -10.95
C SER A 122 0.39 17.86 -12.42
N THR A 123 0.73 16.79 -13.14
CA THR A 123 0.35 16.63 -14.55
C THR A 123 -0.90 15.79 -14.67
N PHE A 124 -1.88 16.30 -15.43
CA PHE A 124 -3.16 15.64 -15.67
C PHE A 124 -3.40 15.39 -17.16
N ARG A 125 -4.02 14.25 -17.46
CA ARG A 125 -4.59 13.97 -18.77
C ARG A 125 -6.08 14.27 -18.76
N ALA A 126 -6.56 15.09 -19.69
CA ALA A 126 -7.99 15.26 -19.90
C ALA A 126 -8.62 13.96 -20.42
N MET A 127 -9.79 13.63 -19.88
CA MET A 127 -10.62 12.52 -20.32
C MET A 127 -11.72 13.01 -21.27
N ARG A 128 -12.30 12.10 -22.06
CA ARG A 128 -13.31 12.43 -23.08
C ARG A 128 -14.61 13.00 -22.47
N ASP A 129 -14.87 12.71 -21.21
CA ASP A 129 -16.02 13.18 -20.43
C ASP A 129 -15.75 14.52 -19.72
N GLY A 130 -14.58 15.13 -19.93
CA GLY A 130 -14.16 16.35 -19.23
C GLY A 130 -13.49 16.11 -17.87
N GLY A 131 -13.39 14.85 -17.42
CA GLY A 131 -12.63 14.48 -16.24
C GLY A 131 -11.11 14.69 -16.42
N LYS A 132 -10.38 14.63 -15.31
CA LYS A 132 -8.91 14.67 -15.30
C LYS A 132 -8.37 13.41 -14.65
N LEU A 133 -7.39 12.79 -15.31
CA LEU A 133 -6.65 11.65 -14.77
C LEU A 133 -5.24 12.10 -14.36
N LEU A 134 -4.89 11.91 -13.09
CA LEU A 134 -3.56 12.23 -12.56
C LEU A 134 -2.50 11.31 -13.18
N GLN A 135 -1.55 11.90 -13.93
CA GLN A 135 -0.46 11.15 -14.54
C GLN A 135 0.81 11.16 -13.68
N VAL A 136 1.23 12.36 -13.27
CA VAL A 136 2.43 12.57 -12.43
C VAL A 136 2.02 13.41 -11.24
N ALA A 137 2.12 12.82 -10.06
CA ALA A 137 1.80 13.49 -8.81
C ALA A 137 3.00 14.32 -8.33
N ALA A 138 2.80 15.63 -8.22
CA ALA A 138 3.60 16.47 -7.36
C ALA A 138 2.97 16.47 -5.96
N TYR A 139 3.81 16.56 -4.93
CA TYR A 139 3.36 16.57 -3.55
C TYR A 139 3.64 17.91 -2.88
N ARG A 140 2.66 18.36 -2.11
CA ARG A 140 2.71 19.57 -1.32
C ARG A 140 3.84 19.50 -0.30
N SER A 141 4.46 20.66 -0.08
CA SER A 141 5.62 20.78 0.83
C SER A 141 5.28 21.38 2.20
N ASP A 142 4.09 21.96 2.32
CA ASP A 142 3.55 22.71 3.47
C ASP A 142 2.76 21.84 4.46
N ILE A 143 2.71 20.52 4.24
CA ILE A 143 2.01 19.58 5.12
C ILE A 143 2.91 19.16 6.27
N ALA A 144 2.35 19.16 7.48
CA ALA A 144 3.01 18.65 8.66
C ALA A 144 3.24 17.12 8.52
N PRO A 145 4.46 16.62 8.77
CA PRO A 145 4.77 15.20 8.71
C PRO A 145 4.36 14.47 10.00
N ASP A 146 3.11 14.63 10.44
CA ASP A 146 2.60 14.10 11.71
C ASP A 146 2.11 12.64 11.64
N PHE A 147 2.18 12.04 10.46
CA PHE A 147 1.80 10.66 10.16
C PHE A 147 3.00 9.84 9.71
N ALA A 148 2.97 8.53 9.92
CA ALA A 148 3.92 7.60 9.32
C ALA A 148 3.50 7.23 7.90
N ILE A 149 2.22 6.95 7.67
CA ILE A 149 1.68 6.54 6.38
C ILE A 149 0.30 7.15 6.13
N ALA A 150 0.05 7.66 4.93
CA ALA A 150 -1.22 8.28 4.59
C ALA A 150 -1.57 8.10 3.11
N ARG A 151 -2.87 8.10 2.83
CA ARG A 151 -3.39 8.27 1.47
C ARG A 151 -3.72 9.72 1.20
N ASP A 152 -3.67 10.11 -0.08
CA ASP A 152 -4.24 11.39 -0.49
C ASP A 152 -5.76 11.37 -0.30
N ALA A 153 -6.36 12.49 0.10
CA ALA A 153 -7.78 12.59 0.38
C ALA A 153 -8.64 12.56 -0.90
N THR A 154 -8.10 13.08 -2.02
CA THR A 154 -8.76 13.17 -3.33
C THR A 154 -8.32 12.03 -4.24
N TYR A 155 -7.01 11.85 -4.39
CA TYR A 155 -6.36 10.83 -5.22
C TYR A 155 -5.97 9.63 -4.36
N ARG A 156 -6.97 8.93 -3.80
CA ARG A 156 -6.77 7.91 -2.76
C ARG A 156 -5.86 6.75 -3.18
N GLU A 157 -5.65 6.54 -4.47
CA GLU A 157 -4.64 5.59 -4.97
C GLU A 157 -3.20 5.97 -4.56
N ARG A 158 -2.95 7.24 -4.25
CA ARG A 158 -1.67 7.75 -3.77
C ARG A 158 -1.51 7.47 -2.29
N LEU A 159 -0.69 6.47 -2.00
CA LEU A 159 -0.22 6.15 -0.66
C LEU A 159 1.23 6.58 -0.52
N VAL A 160 1.54 7.30 0.56
CA VAL A 160 2.90 7.74 0.86
C VAL A 160 3.25 7.50 2.31
N ALA A 161 4.53 7.33 2.57
CA ALA A 161 5.11 7.24 3.88
C ALA A 161 6.00 8.46 4.18
N THR A 162 6.20 8.77 5.46
CA THR A 162 7.15 9.81 5.90
C THR A 162 8.39 9.18 6.50
N ARG A 163 9.35 10.02 6.91
CA ARG A 163 10.54 9.59 7.65
C ARG A 163 10.19 8.77 8.90
N LYS A 164 9.09 9.09 9.60
CA LYS A 164 8.63 8.35 10.78
C LYS A 164 8.43 6.85 10.46
N MET A 165 7.85 6.53 9.31
CA MET A 165 7.70 5.12 8.88
C MET A 165 9.04 4.47 8.58
N ILE A 166 9.95 5.18 7.91
CA ILE A 166 11.28 4.65 7.57
C ILE A 166 12.09 4.36 8.85
N ASP A 167 11.98 5.23 9.86
CA ASP A 167 12.64 5.03 11.15
C ASP A 167 12.07 3.81 11.88
N ILE A 168 10.75 3.60 11.84
CA ILE A 168 10.10 2.39 12.40
C ILE A 168 10.59 1.13 11.66
N ILE A 169 10.62 1.16 10.32
CA ILE A 169 11.11 0.04 9.49
C ILE A 169 12.56 -0.29 9.85
N GLY A 170 13.43 0.72 9.91
CA GLY A 170 14.85 0.56 10.22
C GLY A 170 15.09 0.06 11.64
N ALA A 171 14.43 0.65 12.64
CA ALA A 171 14.59 0.28 14.04
C ALA A 171 14.16 -1.17 14.35
N ASN A 172 13.22 -1.71 13.57
CA ASN A 172 12.71 -3.07 13.74
C ASN A 172 13.29 -4.08 12.72
N GLY A 173 14.23 -3.64 11.87
CA GLY A 173 14.85 -4.47 10.84
C GLY A 173 13.82 -5.14 9.93
N LEU A 174 12.82 -4.38 9.47
CA LEU A 174 11.79 -4.90 8.56
C LEU A 174 12.33 -4.94 7.13
N ALA A 175 12.13 -6.07 6.44
CA ALA A 175 12.48 -6.28 5.04
C ALA A 175 11.44 -5.63 4.12
N ILE A 176 11.45 -4.29 4.09
CA ILE A 176 10.56 -3.45 3.29
C ILE A 176 11.42 -2.52 2.45
N ALA A 177 11.23 -2.53 1.13
CA ALA A 177 11.87 -1.57 0.25
C ALA A 177 11.14 -0.23 0.33
N TYR A 178 11.87 0.86 0.11
CA TYR A 178 11.30 2.19 0.01
C TYR A 178 12.10 3.08 -0.92
N GLU A 179 11.42 3.98 -1.60
CA GLU A 179 12.03 4.95 -2.50
C GLU A 179 11.59 6.36 -2.13
N GLU A 180 12.54 7.29 -2.10
CA GLU A 180 12.23 8.70 -1.89
C GLU A 180 11.53 9.27 -3.12
N ILE A 181 10.37 9.88 -2.90
CA ILE A 181 9.62 10.57 -3.95
C ILE A 181 10.37 11.87 -4.28
N ARG A 182 11.11 11.85 -5.38
CA ARG A 182 11.80 13.04 -5.89
C ARG A 182 10.78 14.06 -6.35
N ARG A 183 10.95 15.30 -5.91
CA ARG A 183 10.09 16.43 -6.33
C ARG A 183 10.33 16.70 -7.81
N THR A 184 9.33 16.43 -8.64
CA THR A 184 9.23 16.97 -10.00
C THR A 184 8.67 18.39 -9.99
#